data_AF-A0A842PHN1-F1
#
_entry.id   AF-A0A842PHN1-F1
#
_cell.length_a   1.000
_cell.length_b   1.000
_cell.length_c   1.000
_cell.angle_alpha   90.00
_cell.angle_beta   90.00
_cell.angle_gamma   90.00
#
_symmetry.space_group_name_H-M   'P 1'
#
loop_
_entity.id
_entity.type
_entity.pdbx_description
1 polymer ?
#
loop_
_entity_poly.entity_id
_entity_poly.type
_entity_poly.pdbx_seq_one_letter_code
_entity_poly.pdbx_strand_id
1 'polypeptide(L)'
;IPSEGKRQIREEAVREAEKKVDALINAYEAEELEALPGRTLEETLELLIMQELGRARDAAGKIAERDLGMENAAVLMAKSGARGSMLNLTQMAACVGQQSVRGERIRRGYQGRTLPHFKPGDRSANARGFVKSSFKDGLSPTEYFFHAVGGREALVDTAVRTSQSGYFQRRLVNALQDLEVKNDETVRETRDTIVQFKYGEDSVDPSKGEYGKVVDIDEIIREVIGTEER
;
A
#
# COMPACT_ATOMS: atom_id res chain seq x y z
N ILE A 1 -10.81 -18.44 -11.53
CA ILE A 1 -11.99 -17.64 -11.88
C ILE A 1 -12.64 -18.22 -13.13
N PRO A 2 -13.87 -18.73 -13.00
CA PRO A 2 -14.73 -19.11 -14.12
C PRO A 2 -14.96 -17.95 -15.11
N SER A 3 -15.47 -18.27 -16.30
CA SER A 3 -15.78 -17.26 -17.33
C SER A 3 -16.78 -16.19 -16.84
N GLU A 4 -17.74 -16.59 -16.00
CA GLU A 4 -18.72 -15.69 -15.40
C GLU A 4 -18.10 -14.67 -14.46
N GLY A 5 -17.22 -15.11 -13.55
CA GLY A 5 -16.48 -14.24 -12.64
C GLY A 5 -15.59 -13.23 -13.37
N LYS A 6 -14.95 -13.66 -14.46
CA LYS A 6 -14.19 -12.74 -15.33
C LYS A 6 -15.08 -11.68 -15.97
N ARG A 7 -16.29 -12.04 -16.37
CA ARG A 7 -17.26 -11.09 -16.93
C ARG A 7 -17.69 -10.09 -15.87
N GLN A 8 -18.03 -10.54 -14.66
CA GLN A 8 -18.38 -9.66 -13.53
C GLN A 8 -17.25 -8.68 -13.23
N ILE A 9 -15.99 -9.14 -13.15
CA ILE A 9 -14.84 -8.24 -12.93
C ILE A 9 -14.73 -7.18 -14.04
N ARG A 10 -14.87 -7.56 -15.30
CA ARG A 10 -14.77 -6.61 -16.43
C ARG A 10 -15.92 -5.62 -16.46
N GLU A 11 -17.15 -6.06 -16.23
CA GLU A 11 -18.34 -5.23 -16.37
C GLU A 11 -18.66 -4.42 -15.10
N GLU A 12 -18.63 -5.04 -13.93
CA GLU A 12 -19.01 -4.41 -12.66
C GLU A 12 -17.86 -3.61 -12.05
N ALA A 13 -16.63 -4.12 -12.07
CA ALA A 13 -15.52 -3.42 -11.43
C ALA A 13 -14.81 -2.45 -12.40
N VAL A 14 -14.32 -2.97 -13.53
CA VAL A 14 -13.47 -2.17 -14.44
C VAL A 14 -14.28 -1.16 -15.25
N ARG A 15 -15.35 -1.60 -15.94
CA ARG A 15 -16.10 -0.72 -16.84
C ARG A 15 -16.90 0.34 -16.08
N GLU A 16 -17.41 0.02 -14.89
CA GLU A 16 -18.06 1.02 -14.03
C GLU A 16 -17.06 2.10 -13.59
N ALA A 17 -15.84 1.70 -13.21
CA ALA A 17 -14.79 2.63 -12.84
C ALA A 17 -14.33 3.50 -14.02
N GLU A 18 -14.16 2.93 -15.22
CA GLU A 18 -13.85 3.71 -16.43
C GLU A 18 -14.93 4.79 -16.67
N LYS A 19 -16.22 4.44 -16.56
CA LYS A 19 -17.32 5.41 -16.68
C LYS A 19 -17.27 6.52 -15.62
N LYS A 20 -16.95 6.19 -14.37
CA LYS A 20 -16.82 7.18 -13.29
C LYS A 20 -15.63 8.10 -13.53
N VAL A 21 -14.52 7.55 -14.02
CA VAL A 21 -13.33 8.35 -14.41
C VAL A 21 -13.67 9.28 -15.56
N ASP A 22 -14.38 8.81 -16.57
CA ASP A 22 -14.82 9.66 -17.69
C ASP A 22 -15.77 10.76 -17.21
N ALA A 23 -16.67 10.46 -16.28
CA ALA A 23 -17.56 11.47 -15.66
C ALA A 23 -16.77 12.53 -14.89
N LEU A 24 -15.74 12.15 -14.13
CA LEU A 24 -14.86 13.08 -13.42
C LEU A 24 -14.06 13.97 -14.40
N ILE A 25 -13.59 13.40 -15.51
CA ILE A 25 -12.88 14.15 -16.56
C ILE A 25 -13.83 15.16 -17.21
N ASN A 26 -15.06 14.75 -17.53
CA ASN A 26 -16.06 15.64 -18.11
C ASN A 26 -16.44 16.78 -17.16
N ALA A 27 -16.61 16.49 -15.86
CA ALA A 27 -16.88 17.52 -14.85
C ALA A 27 -15.72 18.52 -14.72
N TYR A 28 -14.48 18.05 -14.84
CA TYR A 28 -13.30 18.91 -14.87
C TYR A 28 -13.23 19.78 -16.13
N GLU A 29 -13.55 19.22 -17.30
CA GLU A 29 -13.59 19.96 -18.56
C GLU A 29 -14.74 20.97 -18.63
N ALA A 30 -15.85 20.70 -17.94
CA ALA A 30 -16.98 21.61 -17.78
C ALA A 30 -16.79 22.67 -16.67
N GLU A 31 -15.65 22.65 -15.97
CA GLU A 31 -15.36 23.52 -14.81
C GLU A 31 -16.35 23.36 -13.64
N GLU A 32 -17.01 22.20 -13.55
CA GLU A 32 -17.97 21.84 -12.50
C GLU A 32 -17.32 21.12 -11.30
N LEU A 33 -16.04 20.77 -11.40
CA LEU A 33 -15.33 20.04 -10.35
C LEU A 33 -14.96 20.96 -9.17
N GLU A 34 -15.38 20.58 -7.96
CA GLU A 34 -14.96 21.27 -6.74
C GLU A 34 -13.55 20.85 -6.29
N ALA A 35 -12.70 21.81 -5.96
CA ALA A 35 -11.35 21.56 -5.45
C ALA A 35 -11.39 21.03 -4.01
N LEU A 36 -10.57 20.03 -3.71
CA LEU A 36 -10.36 19.58 -2.34
C LEU A 36 -9.54 20.63 -1.55
N PRO A 37 -9.77 20.77 -0.23
CA PRO A 37 -9.03 21.72 0.59
C PRO A 37 -7.51 21.54 0.49
N GLY A 38 -6.80 22.63 0.16
CA GLY A 38 -5.34 22.64 0.05
C GLY A 38 -4.77 21.98 -1.21
N ARG A 39 -5.61 21.65 -2.21
CA ARG A 39 -5.18 21.08 -3.49
C ARG A 39 -5.68 21.92 -4.67
N THR A 40 -4.93 21.87 -5.77
CA THR A 40 -5.40 22.43 -7.05
C THR A 40 -6.51 21.58 -7.65
N LEU A 41 -7.25 22.13 -8.63
CA LEU A 41 -8.29 21.41 -9.36
C LEU A 41 -7.73 20.18 -10.09
N GLU A 42 -6.55 20.30 -10.71
CA GLU A 42 -5.92 19.17 -11.43
C GLU A 42 -5.46 18.08 -10.47
N GLU A 43 -4.87 18.43 -9.33
CA GLU A 43 -4.51 17.46 -8.28
C GLU A 43 -5.75 16.80 -7.68
N THR A 44 -6.84 17.55 -7.53
CA THR A 44 -8.11 17.03 -7.04
C THR A 44 -8.68 16.00 -7.99
N LEU A 45 -8.76 16.31 -9.29
CA LEU A 45 -9.18 15.37 -10.33
C LEU A 45 -8.38 14.06 -10.25
N GLU A 46 -7.06 14.19 -10.18
CA GLU A 46 -6.15 13.05 -10.25
C GLU A 46 -6.23 12.17 -9.01
N LEU A 47 -6.40 12.78 -7.84
CA LEU A 47 -6.63 12.06 -6.59
C LEU A 47 -7.97 11.30 -6.63
N LEU A 48 -9.05 11.94 -7.07
CA LEU A 48 -10.36 11.30 -7.19
C LEU A 48 -10.32 10.12 -8.18
N ILE A 49 -9.66 10.29 -9.33
CA ILE A 49 -9.48 9.20 -10.29
C ILE A 49 -8.69 8.05 -9.68
N MET A 50 -7.57 8.33 -8.99
CA MET A 50 -6.79 7.27 -8.33
C MET A 50 -7.61 6.52 -7.27
N GLN A 51 -8.45 7.24 -6.52
CA GLN A 51 -9.35 6.64 -5.52
C GLN A 51 -10.40 5.73 -6.17
N GLU A 52 -11.05 6.17 -7.25
CA GLU A 52 -12.02 5.35 -7.98
C GLU A 52 -11.38 4.10 -8.59
N LEU A 53 -10.21 4.22 -9.21
CA LEU A 53 -9.48 3.09 -9.78
C LEU A 53 -8.95 2.13 -8.71
N GLY A 54 -8.62 2.65 -7.52
CA GLY A 54 -8.28 1.85 -6.34
C GLY A 54 -9.48 1.01 -5.87
N ARG A 55 -10.66 1.64 -5.72
CA ARG A 55 -11.91 0.95 -5.39
C ARG A 55 -12.26 -0.14 -6.40
N ALA A 56 -12.06 0.14 -7.69
CA ALA A 56 -12.28 -0.82 -8.76
C ALA A 56 -11.43 -2.08 -8.59
N ARG A 57 -10.14 -1.92 -8.29
CA ARG A 57 -9.24 -3.05 -8.03
C ARG A 57 -9.68 -3.86 -6.81
N ASP A 58 -10.07 -3.19 -5.73
CA ASP A 58 -10.48 -3.87 -4.51
C ASP A 58 -11.81 -4.62 -4.70
N ALA A 59 -12.75 -4.07 -5.47
CA ALA A 59 -13.98 -4.74 -5.87
C ALA A 59 -13.69 -5.97 -6.76
N ALA A 60 -12.79 -5.83 -7.73
CA ALA A 60 -12.33 -6.94 -8.57
C ALA A 60 -11.68 -8.05 -7.72
N GLY A 61 -10.94 -7.69 -6.67
CA GLY A 61 -10.33 -8.61 -5.71
C GLY A 61 -11.36 -9.42 -4.93
N LYS A 62 -12.44 -8.78 -4.44
CA LYS A 62 -13.52 -9.47 -3.72
C LYS A 62 -14.26 -10.48 -4.61
N ILE A 63 -14.54 -10.11 -5.87
CA ILE A 63 -15.17 -11.02 -6.83
C ILE A 63 -14.24 -12.22 -7.10
N ALA A 64 -12.95 -11.95 -7.32
CA ALA A 64 -11.96 -12.99 -7.56
C ALA A 64 -11.79 -13.93 -6.36
N GLU A 65 -11.81 -13.41 -5.13
CA GLU A 65 -11.73 -14.21 -3.90
C GLU A 65 -12.91 -15.17 -3.77
N ARG A 66 -14.14 -14.68 -3.96
CA ARG A 66 -15.36 -15.51 -3.91
C ARG A 66 -15.30 -16.64 -4.93
N ASP A 67 -14.83 -16.35 -6.14
CA ASP A 67 -14.86 -17.29 -7.25
C ASP A 67 -13.64 -18.23 -7.32
N LEU A 68 -12.55 -17.94 -6.59
CA LEU A 68 -11.39 -18.81 -6.47
C LEU A 68 -11.57 -19.90 -5.40
N GLY A 69 -12.48 -19.69 -4.45
CA GLY A 69 -12.78 -20.62 -3.36
C GLY A 69 -11.69 -20.64 -2.27
N MET A 70 -12.11 -20.95 -1.04
CA MET A 70 -11.24 -21.00 0.14
C MET A 70 -10.30 -22.21 0.17
N GLU A 71 -10.64 -23.27 -0.55
CA GLU A 71 -9.87 -24.52 -0.60
C GLU A 71 -8.68 -24.44 -1.57
N ASN A 72 -8.58 -23.38 -2.36
CA ASN A 72 -7.47 -23.19 -3.27
C ASN A 72 -6.17 -22.94 -2.51
N ALA A 73 -5.13 -23.73 -2.79
CA ALA A 73 -3.81 -23.61 -2.16
C ALA A 73 -3.24 -22.18 -2.20
N ALA A 74 -3.48 -21.45 -3.30
CA ALA A 74 -3.01 -20.07 -3.43
C ALA A 74 -3.74 -19.11 -2.47
N VAL A 75 -5.04 -19.32 -2.28
CA VAL A 75 -5.87 -18.56 -1.31
C VAL A 75 -5.48 -18.93 0.12
N LEU A 76 -5.26 -20.22 0.40
CA LEU A 76 -4.80 -20.69 1.70
C LEU A 76 -3.46 -20.08 2.09
N MET A 77 -2.47 -20.06 1.18
CA MET A 77 -1.16 -19.44 1.45
C MET A 77 -1.25 -17.93 1.71
N ALA A 78 -2.14 -17.24 1.00
CA ALA A 78 -2.34 -15.80 1.19
C ALA A 78 -3.08 -15.49 2.50
N LYS A 79 -4.11 -16.28 2.86
CA LYS A 79 -4.88 -16.08 4.10
C LYS A 79 -4.17 -16.55 5.35
N SER A 80 -3.36 -17.61 5.26
CA SER A 80 -2.54 -18.07 6.38
C SER A 80 -1.35 -17.15 6.67
N GLY A 81 -1.06 -16.19 5.78
CA GLY A 81 0.11 -15.33 5.88
C GLY A 81 1.43 -16.03 5.53
N ALA A 82 1.40 -17.29 5.11
CA ALA A 82 2.61 -18.05 4.79
C ALA A 82 3.36 -17.48 3.59
N ARG A 83 2.65 -17.17 2.49
CA ARG A 83 3.25 -16.54 1.31
C ARG A 83 2.22 -15.90 0.40
N GLY A 84 2.52 -14.67 0.00
CA GLY A 84 1.65 -13.90 -0.88
C GLY A 84 0.54 -13.19 -0.11
N SER A 85 -0.23 -12.39 -0.83
CA SER A 85 -1.32 -11.59 -0.28
C SER A 85 -2.56 -11.70 -1.17
N MET A 86 -3.72 -11.35 -0.63
CA MET A 86 -4.95 -11.24 -1.43
C MET A 86 -4.82 -10.21 -2.56
N LEU A 87 -4.02 -9.16 -2.37
CA LEU A 87 -3.68 -8.21 -3.41
C LEU A 87 -2.94 -8.90 -4.58
N ASN A 88 -1.93 -9.73 -4.29
CA ASN A 88 -1.18 -10.44 -5.34
C ASN A 88 -2.08 -11.43 -6.09
N LEU A 89 -2.99 -12.12 -5.40
CA LEU A 89 -4.00 -12.97 -6.04
C LEU A 89 -4.92 -12.19 -6.96
N THR A 90 -5.35 -11.01 -6.53
CA THR A 90 -6.16 -10.08 -7.34
C THR A 90 -5.43 -9.68 -8.61
N GLN A 91 -4.13 -9.37 -8.53
CA GLN A 91 -3.33 -9.02 -9.71
C GLN A 91 -3.13 -10.19 -10.66
N MET A 92 -2.95 -11.40 -10.12
CA MET A 92 -2.81 -12.62 -10.92
C MET A 92 -4.09 -13.00 -11.66
N ALA A 93 -5.26 -12.83 -11.03
CA ALA A 93 -6.51 -13.41 -11.49
C ALA A 93 -7.55 -12.40 -12.00
N ALA A 94 -7.57 -11.17 -11.47
CA ALA A 94 -8.59 -10.16 -11.72
C ALA A 94 -8.08 -8.99 -12.59
N CYS A 95 -7.29 -8.09 -12.01
CA CYS A 95 -6.65 -6.96 -12.70
C CYS A 95 -5.43 -6.48 -11.90
N VAL A 96 -4.40 -5.99 -12.59
CA VAL A 96 -3.21 -5.45 -11.92
C VAL A 96 -3.52 -4.11 -11.22
N GLY A 97 -4.36 -3.27 -11.86
CA GLY A 97 -4.81 -1.98 -11.35
C GLY A 97 -3.94 -0.80 -11.79
N GLN A 98 -4.13 0.36 -11.14
CA GLN A 98 -3.44 1.61 -11.46
C GLN A 98 -1.93 1.50 -11.20
N GLN A 99 -1.11 1.84 -12.20
CA GLN A 99 0.34 2.02 -12.03
C GLN A 99 0.63 3.50 -11.71
N SER A 100 1.50 3.74 -10.73
CA SER A 100 1.91 5.08 -10.32
C SER A 100 3.42 5.24 -10.41
N VAL A 101 3.88 6.49 -10.47
CA VAL A 101 5.27 6.89 -10.26
C VAL A 101 5.29 8.10 -9.35
N ARG A 102 5.97 8.02 -8.21
CA ARG A 102 6.10 9.07 -7.19
C ARG A 102 4.75 9.58 -6.67
N GLY A 103 3.81 8.66 -6.49
CA GLY A 103 2.48 8.97 -5.96
C GLY A 103 1.48 9.54 -6.97
N GLU A 104 1.87 9.72 -8.23
CA GLU A 104 1.00 10.20 -9.30
C GLU A 104 0.79 9.14 -10.38
N ARG A 105 -0.28 9.27 -11.17
CA ARG A 105 -0.47 8.45 -12.39
C ARG A 105 0.63 8.74 -13.41
N ILE A 106 0.91 7.80 -14.31
CA ILE A 106 2.01 7.93 -15.25
C ILE A 106 1.70 9.01 -16.30
N ARG A 107 2.33 10.19 -16.14
CA ARG A 107 2.20 11.33 -17.08
C ARG A 107 3.40 11.54 -18.00
N ARG A 108 4.60 11.13 -17.58
CA ARG A 108 5.85 11.41 -18.30
C ARG A 108 5.91 10.60 -19.60
N GLY A 109 6.06 11.29 -20.73
CA GLY A 109 6.11 10.68 -22.05
C GLY A 109 6.29 11.74 -23.15
N TYR A 110 5.48 11.65 -24.20
CA TYR A 110 5.42 12.61 -25.30
C TYR A 110 4.70 13.91 -24.89
N GLN A 111 4.79 14.94 -25.71
CA GLN A 111 4.07 16.19 -25.50
C GLN A 111 2.55 15.95 -25.52
N GLY A 112 1.90 16.14 -24.37
CA GLY A 112 0.46 15.97 -24.18
C GLY A 112 -0.04 14.53 -24.05
N ARG A 113 0.81 13.50 -24.03
CA ARG A 113 0.38 12.09 -23.91
C ARG A 113 1.51 11.17 -23.45
N THR A 114 1.17 10.07 -22.78
CA THR A 114 2.21 9.17 -22.26
C THR A 114 2.81 8.26 -23.33
N LEU A 115 1.99 7.69 -24.21
CA LEU A 115 2.40 6.84 -25.33
C LEU A 115 1.85 7.38 -26.66
N PRO A 116 2.50 7.08 -27.81
CA PRO A 116 2.06 7.59 -29.12
C PRO A 116 0.75 6.97 -29.61
N HIS A 117 0.29 5.90 -28.95
CA HIS A 117 -0.96 5.19 -29.22
C HIS A 117 -2.20 5.94 -28.71
N PHE A 118 -2.04 6.92 -27.82
CA PHE A 118 -3.14 7.70 -27.26
C PHE A 118 -3.27 9.07 -27.95
N LYS A 119 -4.46 9.66 -27.87
CA LYS A 119 -4.69 11.02 -28.39
C LYS A 119 -3.97 12.04 -27.50
N PRO A 120 -3.48 13.16 -28.07
CA PRO A 120 -3.00 14.27 -27.26
C PRO A 120 -4.09 14.77 -26.30
N GLY A 121 -3.74 14.98 -25.04
CA GLY A 121 -4.66 15.42 -23.98
C GLY A 121 -5.46 14.31 -23.30
N ASP A 122 -5.34 13.05 -23.74
CA ASP A 122 -6.12 11.93 -23.19
C ASP A 122 -5.78 11.66 -21.70
N ARG A 123 -6.76 11.87 -20.82
CA ARG A 123 -6.68 11.65 -19.36
C ARG A 123 -7.37 10.37 -18.88
N SER A 124 -7.88 9.55 -19.80
CA SER A 124 -8.59 8.31 -19.50
C SER A 124 -7.75 7.35 -18.65
N ALA A 125 -8.40 6.40 -17.99
CA ALA A 125 -7.74 5.40 -17.16
C ALA A 125 -6.63 4.66 -17.93
N ASN A 126 -6.92 4.21 -19.16
CA ASN A 126 -5.97 3.48 -20.00
C ASN A 126 -4.77 4.35 -20.44
N ALA A 127 -5.00 5.62 -20.79
CA ALA A 127 -3.94 6.53 -21.23
C ALA A 127 -2.93 6.89 -20.12
N ARG A 128 -3.39 6.82 -18.87
CA ARG A 128 -2.62 7.16 -17.66
C ARG A 128 -2.17 5.94 -16.85
N GLY A 129 -2.12 4.76 -17.47
CA GLY A 129 -1.46 3.58 -16.89
C GLY A 129 -2.32 2.73 -15.96
N PHE A 130 -3.64 2.71 -16.15
CA PHE A 130 -4.49 1.69 -15.54
C PHE A 130 -4.36 0.37 -16.30
N VAL A 131 -3.99 -0.70 -15.61
CA VAL A 131 -3.85 -2.05 -16.18
C VAL A 131 -5.07 -2.88 -15.78
N LYS A 132 -5.97 -3.09 -16.74
CA LYS A 132 -7.22 -3.84 -16.53
C LYS A 132 -7.04 -5.34 -16.66
N SER A 133 -6.06 -5.77 -17.44
CA SER A 133 -5.76 -7.19 -17.60
C SER A 133 -5.11 -7.75 -16.33
N SER A 134 -5.29 -9.06 -16.10
CA SER A 134 -4.58 -9.81 -15.06
C SER A 134 -3.32 -10.46 -15.63
N PHE A 135 -2.38 -10.87 -14.77
CA PHE A 135 -1.21 -11.61 -15.25
C PHE A 135 -1.56 -12.94 -15.92
N LYS A 136 -2.66 -13.57 -15.52
CA LYS A 136 -3.16 -14.79 -16.16
C LYS A 136 -3.73 -14.54 -17.56
N ASP A 137 -4.44 -13.43 -17.74
CA ASP A 137 -5.03 -13.08 -19.05
C ASP A 137 -3.98 -12.54 -20.03
N GLY A 138 -2.84 -12.05 -19.52
CA GLY A 138 -1.78 -11.45 -20.30
C GLY A 138 -1.99 -9.95 -20.48
N LEU A 139 -0.88 -9.21 -20.55
CA LEU A 139 -0.89 -7.75 -20.67
C LEU A 139 -0.84 -7.34 -22.14
N SER A 140 -1.61 -6.32 -22.52
CA SER A 140 -1.42 -5.65 -23.80
C SER A 140 -0.07 -4.91 -23.86
N PRO A 141 0.46 -4.57 -25.04
CA PRO A 141 1.76 -3.89 -25.15
C PRO A 141 1.86 -2.58 -24.35
N THR A 142 0.78 -1.79 -24.31
CA THR A 142 0.71 -0.55 -23.51
C THR A 142 0.69 -0.84 -22.02
N GLU A 143 -0.11 -1.80 -21.57
CA GLU A 143 -0.17 -2.24 -20.17
C GLU A 143 1.17 -2.80 -19.68
N TYR A 144 1.84 -3.61 -20.50
CA TYR A 144 3.16 -4.14 -20.19
C TYR A 144 4.18 -3.00 -20.00
N PHE A 145 4.17 -1.99 -20.88
CA PHE A 145 5.02 -0.82 -20.73
C PHE A 145 4.74 -0.06 -19.44
N PHE A 146 3.46 0.21 -19.13
CA PHE A 146 3.08 0.89 -17.89
C PHE A 146 3.48 0.11 -16.64
N HIS A 147 3.32 -1.22 -16.66
CA HIS A 147 3.73 -2.08 -15.56
C HIS A 147 5.25 -2.05 -15.36
N ALA A 148 6.03 -2.06 -16.44
CA ALA A 148 7.49 -1.94 -16.37
C ALA A 148 7.94 -0.59 -15.78
N VAL A 149 7.24 0.50 -16.12
CA VAL A 149 7.50 1.83 -15.54
C VAL A 149 7.22 1.83 -14.03
N GLY A 150 6.09 1.27 -13.58
CA GLY A 150 5.77 1.13 -12.16
C GLY A 150 6.78 0.24 -11.41
N GLY A 151 7.19 -0.88 -12.01
CA GLY A 151 8.21 -1.77 -11.43
C GLY A 151 9.57 -1.09 -11.21
N ARG A 152 9.94 -0.13 -12.08
CA ARG A 152 11.19 0.63 -11.93
C ARG A 152 11.18 1.53 -10.69
N GLU A 153 10.03 2.09 -10.32
CA GLU A 153 9.91 2.87 -9.08
C GLU A 153 10.29 2.02 -7.87
N ALA A 154 9.69 0.83 -7.73
CA ALA A 154 9.93 -0.05 -6.59
C ALA A 154 11.41 -0.46 -6.46
N LEU A 155 12.08 -0.75 -7.58
CA LEU A 155 13.50 -1.10 -7.60
C LEU A 155 14.39 0.06 -7.14
N VAL A 156 14.15 1.26 -7.68
CA VAL A 156 14.96 2.45 -7.37
C VAL A 156 14.74 2.87 -5.93
N ASP A 157 13.49 2.89 -5.50
CA ASP A 157 13.10 3.34 -4.17
C ASP A 157 13.70 2.46 -3.06
N THR A 158 13.63 1.14 -3.23
CA THR A 158 14.28 0.18 -2.31
C THR A 158 15.80 0.43 -2.23
N ALA A 159 16.45 0.67 -3.37
CA ALA A 159 17.89 0.91 -3.42
C ALA A 159 18.30 2.22 -2.72
N VAL A 160 17.50 3.29 -2.86
CA VAL A 160 17.81 4.60 -2.29
C VAL A 160 17.60 4.61 -0.77
N ARG A 161 16.52 3.98 -0.27
CA ARG A 161 16.16 4.03 1.16
C ARG A 161 17.23 3.43 2.07
N THR A 162 17.97 2.41 1.63
CA THR A 162 19.03 1.75 2.40
C THR A 162 20.10 2.74 2.86
N SER A 163 20.52 3.64 1.97
CA SER A 163 21.59 4.61 2.28
C SER A 163 21.20 5.58 3.41
N GLN A 164 19.98 6.10 3.36
CA GLN A 164 19.45 7.05 4.34
C GLN A 164 19.19 6.38 5.69
N SER A 165 18.56 5.20 5.67
CA SER A 165 18.27 4.42 6.89
C SER A 165 19.56 4.04 7.62
N GLY A 166 20.55 3.50 6.92
CA GLY A 166 21.83 3.11 7.51
C GLY A 166 22.63 4.30 8.07
N TYR A 167 22.62 5.44 7.37
CA TYR A 167 23.29 6.64 7.87
C TYR A 167 22.59 7.23 9.10
N PHE A 168 21.26 7.27 9.10
CA PHE A 168 20.46 7.70 10.25
C PHE A 168 20.72 6.80 11.46
N GLN A 169 20.68 5.48 11.28
CA GLN A 169 21.02 4.51 12.32
C GLN A 169 22.43 4.75 12.86
N ARG A 170 23.45 4.89 12.00
CA ARG A 170 24.83 5.13 12.44
C ARG A 170 24.95 6.39 13.30
N ARG A 171 24.25 7.47 12.93
CA ARG A 171 24.25 8.71 13.71
C ARG A 171 23.63 8.51 15.09
N LEU A 172 22.50 7.82 15.17
CA LEU A 172 21.83 7.56 16.45
C LEU A 172 22.64 6.61 17.33
N VAL A 173 23.18 5.52 16.77
CA VAL A 173 24.02 4.58 17.51
C VAL A 173 25.22 5.30 18.13
N ASN A 174 25.95 6.09 17.34
CA ASN A 174 27.10 6.83 17.86
C ASN A 174 26.73 7.90 18.90
N ALA A 175 25.50 8.42 18.88
CA ALA A 175 25.04 9.42 19.84
C ALA A 175 24.52 8.82 21.16
N LEU A 176 24.02 7.58 21.13
CA LEU A 176 23.35 6.94 22.27
C LEU A 176 24.13 5.77 22.88
N GLN A 177 25.24 5.34 22.26
CA GLN A 177 26.05 4.19 22.73
C GLN A 177 26.60 4.32 24.16
N ASP A 178 26.74 5.55 24.65
CA ASP A 178 27.31 5.85 25.98
C ASP A 178 26.24 5.88 27.08
N LEU A 179 24.96 5.65 26.75
CA LEU A 179 23.88 5.61 27.71
C LEU A 179 23.76 4.23 28.37
N GLU A 180 23.70 4.20 29.69
CA GLU A 180 23.50 2.97 30.46
C GLU A 180 22.48 3.16 31.58
N VAL A 181 21.80 2.06 31.96
CA VAL A 181 20.91 2.01 33.11
C VAL A 181 21.72 1.68 34.35
N LYS A 182 21.66 2.54 35.37
CA LYS A 182 22.35 2.34 36.65
C LYS A 182 21.50 1.51 37.61
N ASN A 183 22.11 1.07 38.72
CA ASN A 183 21.43 0.27 39.75
C ASN A 183 20.24 0.97 40.42
N ASP A 184 20.15 2.30 40.31
CA ASP A 184 19.03 3.11 40.81
C ASP A 184 17.94 3.34 39.74
N GLU A 185 17.98 2.57 38.64
CA GLU A 185 17.05 2.63 37.51
C GLU A 185 17.08 3.93 36.70
N THR A 186 18.05 4.81 36.96
CA THR A 186 18.28 6.02 36.16
C THR A 186 19.09 5.69 34.89
N VAL A 187 18.83 6.42 33.80
CA VAL A 187 19.64 6.35 32.58
C VAL A 187 20.66 7.49 32.59
N ARG A 188 21.93 7.15 32.52
CA ARG A 188 23.03 8.12 32.60
C ARG A 188 24.03 7.97 31.46
N GLU A 189 24.67 9.07 31.10
CA GLU A 189 25.85 9.10 30.22
C GLU A 189 27.12 8.73 31.01
N THR A 190 28.24 8.46 30.33
CA THR A 190 29.58 8.22 30.90
C THR A 190 30.05 9.30 31.89
N ARG A 191 29.57 10.54 31.77
CA ARG A 191 29.89 11.66 32.69
C ARG A 191 28.99 11.72 33.94
N ASP A 192 28.16 10.70 34.15
CA ASP A 192 27.17 10.61 35.22
C ASP A 192 26.05 11.67 35.14
N THR A 193 25.90 12.32 33.98
CA THR A 193 24.76 13.20 33.68
C THR A 193 23.50 12.35 33.57
N ILE A 194 22.48 12.66 34.38
CA ILE A 194 21.18 11.98 34.34
C ILE A 194 20.42 12.43 33.08
N VAL A 195 20.07 11.48 32.22
CA VAL A 195 19.27 11.69 31.00
C VAL A 195 17.81 11.34 31.23
N GLN A 196 17.54 10.24 31.93
CA GLN A 196 16.20 9.87 32.41
C GLN A 196 16.27 9.47 33.89
N PHE A 197 15.32 9.98 34.69
CA PHE A 197 15.21 9.64 36.12
C PHE A 197 14.69 8.23 36.37
N LYS A 198 14.00 7.65 35.40
CA LYS A 198 13.51 6.27 35.42
C LYS A 198 13.53 5.73 34.00
N TYR A 199 14.20 4.60 33.78
CA TYR A 199 14.29 3.98 32.47
C TYR A 199 12.89 3.72 31.88
N GLY A 200 12.61 4.26 30.69
CA GLY A 200 11.34 4.03 30.01
C GLY A 200 10.09 4.51 30.76
N GLU A 201 10.23 5.33 31.82
CA GLU A 201 9.17 5.75 32.77
C GLU A 201 8.60 4.61 33.66
N ASP A 202 8.71 3.36 33.24
CA ASP A 202 8.16 2.18 33.92
C ASP A 202 9.21 1.19 34.42
N SER A 203 10.49 1.39 34.10
CA SER A 203 11.63 0.50 34.37
C SER A 203 11.50 -0.88 33.70
N VAL A 204 10.64 -1.02 32.68
CA VAL A 204 10.41 -2.30 32.00
C VAL A 204 11.21 -2.37 30.70
N ASP A 205 12.02 -3.41 30.59
CA ASP A 205 12.72 -3.76 29.35
C ASP A 205 11.69 -4.16 28.28
N PRO A 206 11.64 -3.47 27.11
CA PRO A 206 10.72 -3.81 26.03
C PRO A 206 10.83 -5.26 25.53
N SER A 207 11.98 -5.93 25.74
CA SER A 207 12.15 -7.35 25.41
C SER A 207 11.48 -8.31 26.40
N LYS A 208 11.12 -7.82 27.59
CA LYS A 208 10.44 -8.57 28.66
C LYS A 208 8.97 -8.19 28.82
N GLY A 209 8.54 -7.07 28.23
CA GLY A 209 7.15 -6.65 28.19
C GLY A 209 6.35 -7.40 27.12
N GLU A 210 5.03 -7.43 27.30
CA GLU A 210 4.11 -8.05 26.35
C GLU A 210 3.52 -6.96 25.44
N TYR A 211 4.00 -6.90 24.20
CA TYR A 211 3.52 -5.95 23.18
C TYR A 211 3.52 -4.47 23.64
N GLY A 212 4.51 -4.08 24.47
CA GLY A 212 4.62 -2.72 25.01
C GLY A 212 3.76 -2.45 26.24
N LYS A 213 3.07 -3.45 26.78
CA LYS A 213 2.51 -3.42 28.13
C LYS A 213 3.58 -3.83 29.14
N VAL A 214 3.59 -3.15 30.29
CA VAL A 214 4.38 -3.51 31.46
C VAL A 214 4.00 -4.91 31.97
N VAL A 215 2.69 -5.17 32.04
CA VAL A 215 2.09 -6.44 32.47
C VAL A 215 0.76 -6.62 31.73
N ASP A 216 0.52 -7.75 31.08
CA ASP A 216 -0.82 -8.09 30.57
C ASP A 216 -1.66 -8.74 31.67
N ILE A 217 -2.41 -7.90 32.39
CA ILE A 217 -3.30 -8.33 33.47
C ILE A 217 -4.37 -9.29 32.94
N ASP A 218 -4.85 -9.13 31.70
CA ASP A 218 -5.91 -9.98 31.14
C ASP A 218 -5.40 -11.38 30.81
N GLU A 219 -4.13 -11.49 30.38
CA GLU A 219 -3.48 -12.79 30.18
C GLU A 219 -3.25 -13.50 31.51
N ILE A 220 -2.74 -12.78 32.52
CA ILE A 220 -2.53 -13.34 33.86
C ILE A 220 -3.86 -13.77 34.49
N ILE A 221 -4.91 -12.96 34.37
CA ILE A 221 -6.24 -13.32 34.87
C ILE A 221 -6.75 -14.58 34.15
N ARG A 222 -6.56 -14.69 32.82
CA ARG A 222 -6.95 -15.88 32.05
C ARG A 222 -6.18 -17.12 32.48
N GLU A 223 -4.88 -17.01 32.70
CA GLU A 223 -4.02 -18.11 33.17
C GLU A 223 -4.41 -18.58 34.58
N VAL A 224 -4.66 -17.64 35.50
CA VAL A 224 -4.93 -17.94 36.91
C VAL A 224 -6.37 -18.40 37.15
N ILE A 225 -7.35 -17.78 36.49
CA ILE A 225 -8.77 -18.12 36.67
C ILE A 225 -9.16 -19.33 35.82
N GLY A 226 -8.36 -19.70 34.82
CA GLY A 226 -8.60 -20.90 34.01
C GLY A 226 -9.91 -20.81 33.23
N THR A 227 -10.30 -19.63 32.76
CA THR A 227 -11.36 -19.53 31.74
C THR A 227 -10.82 -20.12 30.45
N GLU A 228 -10.99 -21.43 30.29
CA GLU A 228 -11.01 -22.13 29.01
C GLU A 228 -12.12 -21.52 28.13
N GLU A 229 -11.86 -20.40 27.48
CA GLU A 229 -12.60 -20.06 26.27
C GLU A 229 -11.92 -20.77 25.09
N ARG A 230 -12.53 -21.91 24.73
CA ARG A 230 -12.33 -22.61 23.46
C ARG A 230 -12.48 -21.70 22.25
#